data_AF-A0A8K0FXC1-F1
#
_entry.id   AF-A0A8K0FXC1-F1
#
_cell.length_a   1.000
_cell.length_b   1.000
_cell.length_c   1.000
_cell.angle_alpha   90.00
_cell.angle_beta   90.00
_cell.angle_gamma   90.00
#
_symmetry.space_group_name_H-M   'P 1'
#
loop_
_entity.id
_entity.type
_entity.pdbx_description
1 polymer ?
#
loop_
_entity_poly.entity_id
_entity_poly.type
_entity_poly.pdbx_seq_one_letter_code
_entity_poly.pdbx_strand_id
1 'polypeptide(L)'
;MYIKTTLVLVAFLVGINLSVAIKCYTCAGSGNSDCAKGKISSMSIVNCKAPGVGHSRHRMYSHLDYPSFNETLAEDTKILPVCLKFDDADYEPRLFARACGLFPLGMDPCGYLEQHANILNCAYCKTDLCNQKVKYYEDDVYVNIIED
;
A
#
# COMPACT_ATOMS: atom_id res chain seq x y z
N MET A 1 -46.94 36.05 -1.74
CA MET A 1 -46.67 34.96 -0.78
C MET A 1 -45.92 33.84 -1.49
N TYR A 2 -44.60 33.99 -1.70
CA TYR A 2 -43.71 32.93 -2.24
C TYR A 2 -42.28 33.21 -1.75
N ILE A 3 -42.07 33.00 -0.45
CA ILE A 3 -40.75 32.97 0.17
C ILE A 3 -40.68 31.59 0.83
N LYS A 4 -40.24 30.56 0.11
CA LYS A 4 -39.99 29.21 0.64
C LYS A 4 -39.39 28.27 -0.42
N THR A 5 -38.31 28.67 -1.10
CA THR A 5 -37.63 27.72 -2.01
C THR A 5 -36.14 28.02 -2.18
N THR A 6 -35.49 28.55 -1.15
CA THR A 6 -34.05 28.86 -1.16
C THR A 6 -33.38 28.33 0.11
N LEU A 7 -33.58 27.05 0.41
CA LEU A 7 -32.98 26.41 1.59
C LEU A 7 -32.52 24.96 1.35
N VAL A 8 -32.31 24.57 0.08
CA VAL A 8 -31.90 23.19 -0.26
C VAL A 8 -30.48 23.10 -0.84
N LEU A 9 -29.84 24.21 -1.21
CA LEU A 9 -28.56 24.15 -1.94
C LEU A 9 -27.27 24.32 -1.11
N VAL A 10 -27.34 24.57 0.21
CA VAL A 10 -26.15 24.92 1.02
C VAL A 10 -25.61 23.74 1.85
N ALA A 11 -26.25 22.57 1.83
CA ALA A 11 -25.87 21.44 2.69
C ALA A 11 -24.82 20.46 2.09
N PHE A 12 -24.29 20.72 0.89
CA PHE A 12 -23.34 19.80 0.21
C PHE A 12 -21.89 20.31 0.15
N LEU A 13 -21.48 21.16 1.10
CA LEU A 13 -20.08 21.61 1.23
C LEU A 13 -19.42 21.13 2.52
N VAL A 14 -19.69 19.90 2.94
CA VAL A 14 -18.76 19.20 3.83
C VAL A 14 -17.67 18.61 2.94
N GLY A 15 -16.64 19.40 2.67
CA GLY A 15 -15.39 18.92 2.09
C GLY A 15 -14.78 17.90 3.06
N ILE A 16 -15.09 16.62 2.83
CA ILE A 16 -14.53 15.53 3.62
C ILE A 16 -13.06 15.49 3.21
N ASN A 17 -12.17 15.99 4.08
CA ASN A 17 -10.75 15.66 4.06
C ASN A 17 -10.64 14.16 4.36
N LEU A 18 -10.94 13.33 3.37
CA LEU A 18 -10.78 11.89 3.44
C LEU A 18 -9.27 11.64 3.47
N SER A 19 -8.72 11.53 4.67
CA SER A 19 -7.46 10.84 4.85
C SER A 19 -7.62 9.47 4.21
N VAL A 20 -7.02 9.26 3.05
CA VAL A 20 -7.14 8.00 2.32
C VAL A 20 -6.44 6.95 3.18
N ALA A 21 -7.23 6.04 3.73
CA ALA A 21 -6.74 4.86 4.41
C ALA A 21 -7.15 3.66 3.57
N ILE A 22 -6.20 2.78 3.27
CA ILE A 22 -6.47 1.53 2.57
C ILE A 22 -6.11 0.35 3.47
N LYS A 23 -6.72 -0.80 3.26
CA LYS A 23 -6.35 -2.05 3.92
C LYS A 23 -5.39 -2.83 3.05
N CYS A 24 -4.36 -3.45 3.64
CA CYS A 24 -3.43 -4.31 2.92
C CYS A 24 -3.24 -5.64 3.65
N TYR A 25 -3.01 -6.71 2.89
CA TYR A 25 -2.48 -7.94 3.46
C TYR A 25 -1.01 -7.76 3.80
N THR A 26 -0.60 -8.28 4.96
CA THR A 26 0.79 -8.30 5.39
C THR A 26 1.21 -9.68 5.83
N CYS A 27 2.38 -10.11 5.37
CA CYS A 27 3.03 -11.34 5.77
C CYS A 27 4.49 -11.32 5.29
N ALA A 28 5.32 -12.17 5.88
CA ALA A 28 6.68 -12.40 5.44
C ALA A 28 6.97 -13.90 5.54
N GLY A 29 7.73 -14.44 4.60
CA GLY A 29 8.10 -15.85 4.58
C GLY A 29 9.00 -16.18 3.39
N SER A 30 9.34 -17.44 3.18
CA SER A 30 10.08 -17.83 1.98
C SER A 30 9.21 -17.73 0.72
N GLY A 31 9.83 -17.73 -0.46
CA GLY A 31 9.11 -17.78 -1.75
C GLY A 31 8.16 -18.97 -1.94
N ASN A 32 8.29 -20.03 -1.13
CA ASN A 32 7.43 -21.22 -1.16
C ASN A 32 6.36 -21.24 -0.04
N SER A 33 6.35 -20.22 0.82
CA SER A 33 5.45 -20.12 1.96
C SER A 33 3.99 -19.89 1.55
N ASP A 34 3.07 -20.12 2.49
CA ASP A 34 1.65 -19.81 2.30
C ASP A 34 1.39 -18.31 2.07
N CYS A 35 2.27 -17.45 2.59
CA CYS A 35 2.29 -16.00 2.33
C CYS A 35 2.57 -15.71 0.84
N ALA A 36 3.59 -16.36 0.28
CA ALA A 36 3.92 -16.25 -1.14
C ALA A 36 2.75 -16.68 -2.03
N LYS A 37 2.10 -17.80 -1.66
CA LYS A 37 0.92 -18.35 -2.31
C LYS A 37 -0.37 -17.55 -2.08
N GLY A 38 -0.34 -16.51 -1.26
CA GLY A 38 -1.49 -15.64 -1.01
C GLY A 38 -2.62 -16.32 -0.24
N LYS A 39 -2.32 -17.33 0.59
CA LYS A 39 -3.33 -17.95 1.46
C LYS A 39 -3.73 -16.99 2.56
N ILE A 40 -5.00 -16.58 2.57
CA ILE A 40 -5.52 -15.58 3.52
C ILE A 40 -5.26 -15.97 4.98
N SER A 41 -5.34 -17.27 5.32
CA SER A 41 -5.07 -17.77 6.68
C SER A 41 -3.64 -17.53 7.19
N SER A 42 -2.70 -17.22 6.30
CA SER A 42 -1.30 -16.93 6.61
C SER A 42 -0.96 -15.42 6.58
N MET A 43 -1.97 -14.56 6.40
CA MET A 43 -1.80 -13.12 6.23
C MET A 43 -2.59 -12.34 7.28
N SER A 44 -2.01 -11.26 7.78
CA SER A 44 -2.72 -10.29 8.60
C SER A 44 -3.25 -9.15 7.73
N ILE A 45 -4.33 -8.49 8.16
CA ILE A 45 -4.82 -7.27 7.50
C ILE A 45 -4.36 -6.07 8.33
N VAL A 46 -3.73 -5.09 7.69
CA VAL A 46 -3.33 -3.83 8.32
C VAL A 46 -4.01 -2.64 7.66
N ASN A 47 -4.34 -1.63 8.47
CA ASN A 47 -4.82 -0.34 7.96
C ASN A 47 -3.63 0.54 7.59
N CYS A 48 -3.44 0.76 6.30
CA CYS A 48 -2.43 1.61 5.71
C CYS A 48 -2.96 3.05 5.67
N LYS A 49 -2.64 3.83 6.71
CA LYS A 49 -3.14 5.20 6.89
C LYS A 49 -2.00 6.19 6.76
N ALA A 50 -2.11 7.14 5.83
CA ALA A 50 -1.24 8.31 5.81
C ALA A 50 -1.46 9.13 7.11
N PRO A 51 -0.41 9.54 7.83
CA PRO A 51 -0.58 10.41 9.00
C PRO A 51 -1.35 11.67 8.55
N GLY A 52 -2.34 12.08 9.34
CA GLY A 52 -3.08 13.31 9.08
C GLY A 52 -2.13 14.50 9.14
N VAL A 53 -2.36 15.51 8.30
CA VAL A 53 -1.60 16.77 8.29
C VAL A 53 -1.80 17.45 9.64
N GLY A 54 -0.85 17.24 10.55
CA GLY A 54 -0.94 17.66 11.94
C GLY A 54 0.27 17.14 12.72
N HIS A 55 1.39 17.86 12.66
CA HIS A 55 2.59 17.73 13.50
C HIS A 55 2.93 16.34 14.03
N SER A 56 3.05 15.38 13.13
CA SER A 56 3.51 14.05 13.46
C SER A 56 4.93 13.86 12.93
N ARG A 57 5.93 14.07 13.81
CA ARG A 57 7.27 13.48 13.68
C ARG A 57 7.19 11.95 13.78
N HIS A 58 6.45 11.31 12.87
CA HIS A 58 6.28 9.87 12.90
C HIS A 58 7.26 9.24 11.93
N ARG A 59 8.28 8.60 12.53
CA ARG A 59 9.05 7.53 11.91
C ARG A 59 8.09 6.60 11.18
N MET A 60 8.28 6.48 9.88
CA MET A 60 7.51 5.61 9.02
C MET A 60 7.94 4.16 9.33
N TYR A 61 7.31 3.54 10.31
CA TYR A 61 7.54 2.15 10.66
C TYR A 61 6.71 1.26 9.74
N SER A 62 7.32 0.82 8.64
CA SER A 62 7.00 -0.48 8.05
C SER A 62 7.71 -1.54 8.91
N HIS A 63 7.08 -2.68 9.16
CA HIS A 63 7.66 -3.81 9.91
C HIS A 63 8.84 -4.50 9.20
N LEU A 64 9.43 -3.84 8.20
CA LEU A 64 10.64 -4.24 7.49
C LEU A 64 11.63 -3.12 7.76
N ASP A 65 12.79 -3.49 8.30
CA ASP A 65 13.86 -2.61 8.81
C ASP A 65 14.62 -1.90 7.66
N TYR A 66 13.87 -1.33 6.72
CA TYR A 66 14.41 -0.58 5.59
C TYR A 66 14.84 0.80 6.06
N PRO A 67 15.89 1.39 5.44
CA PRO A 67 16.43 2.69 5.84
C PRO A 67 15.29 3.69 5.95
N SER A 68 15.09 4.16 7.17
CA SER A 68 14.09 5.15 7.52
C SER A 68 14.20 6.30 6.53
N PHE A 69 13.09 6.66 5.89
CA PHE A 69 12.97 7.85 5.06
C PHE A 69 13.41 9.06 5.90
N ASN A 70 14.69 9.43 5.80
CA ASN A 70 15.31 10.50 6.60
C ASN A 70 15.30 11.83 5.83
N GLU A 71 14.62 11.87 4.68
CA GLU A 71 14.31 13.10 4.01
C GLU A 71 13.21 13.83 4.78
N THR A 72 13.52 15.08 5.12
CA THR A 72 12.55 16.06 5.59
C THR A 72 11.51 16.25 4.48
N LEU A 73 10.45 15.46 4.50
CA LEU A 73 9.29 15.66 3.65
C LEU A 73 8.80 17.10 3.86
N ALA A 74 8.73 17.87 2.77
CA ALA A 74 8.14 19.21 2.80
C ALA A 74 6.74 19.11 3.44
N GLU A 75 6.35 20.10 4.24
CA GLU A 75 5.09 20.07 5.01
C GLU A 75 3.84 19.82 4.14
N ASP A 76 3.92 20.14 2.84
CA ASP A 76 2.84 19.95 1.86
C ASP A 76 2.93 18.63 1.05
N THR A 77 3.85 17.73 1.39
CA THR A 77 4.01 16.50 0.62
C THR A 77 2.81 15.57 0.83
N LYS A 78 2.04 15.37 -0.24
CA LYS A 78 0.93 14.41 -0.23
C LYS A 78 1.50 12.99 -0.14
N ILE A 79 1.04 12.23 0.84
CA ILE A 79 1.39 10.82 1.00
C ILE A 79 0.32 9.94 0.36
N LEU A 80 0.79 8.92 -0.35
CA LEU A 80 0.00 7.89 -0.99
C LEU A 80 0.22 6.56 -0.25
N PRO A 81 -0.80 6.01 0.42
CA PRO A 81 -0.73 4.65 0.92
C PRO A 81 -0.86 3.65 -0.23
N VAL A 82 -0.06 2.58 -0.19
CA VAL A 82 -0.05 1.50 -1.18
C VAL A 82 0.09 0.14 -0.50
N CYS A 83 -0.48 -0.88 -1.13
CA CYS A 83 -0.20 -2.26 -0.77
C CYS A 83 0.92 -2.80 -1.65
N LEU A 84 1.91 -3.45 -1.04
CA LEU A 84 3.11 -3.97 -1.68
C LEU A 84 3.12 -5.50 -1.66
N LYS A 85 3.82 -6.07 -2.65
CA LYS A 85 4.27 -7.45 -2.73
C LYS A 85 5.70 -7.41 -3.29
N PHE A 86 6.67 -8.00 -2.61
CA PHE A 86 8.02 -8.05 -3.14
C PHE A 86 8.84 -9.26 -2.69
N ASP A 87 9.90 -9.56 -3.45
CA ASP A 87 10.93 -10.54 -3.13
C ASP A 87 12.25 -9.83 -2.82
N ASP A 88 12.79 -10.07 -1.62
CA ASP A 88 14.08 -9.59 -1.16
C ASP A 88 15.11 -10.72 -1.25
N ALA A 89 16.13 -10.51 -2.10
CA ALA A 89 17.15 -11.50 -2.42
C ALA A 89 18.35 -11.48 -1.47
N ASP A 90 18.40 -10.57 -0.50
CA ASP A 90 19.48 -10.54 0.51
C ASP A 90 19.34 -11.68 1.54
N TYR A 91 18.23 -12.42 1.49
CA TYR A 91 17.96 -13.58 2.37
C TYR A 91 18.04 -14.91 1.61
N GLU A 92 18.49 -15.96 2.31
CA GLU A 92 18.48 -17.34 1.81
C GLU A 92 17.68 -18.26 2.76
N PRO A 93 16.56 -18.88 2.31
CA PRO A 93 15.92 -18.68 1.02
C PRO A 93 15.37 -17.25 0.87
N ARG A 94 15.18 -16.80 -0.38
CA ARG A 94 14.64 -15.46 -0.69
C ARG A 94 13.40 -15.15 0.14
N LEU A 95 13.38 -13.95 0.70
CA LEU A 95 12.29 -13.46 1.52
C LEU A 95 11.19 -12.90 0.61
N PHE A 96 10.02 -13.51 0.67
CA PHE A 96 8.81 -12.97 0.10
C PHE A 96 8.06 -12.16 1.17
N ALA A 97 7.61 -10.95 0.81
CA ALA A 97 6.84 -10.10 1.71
C ALA A 97 5.62 -9.46 1.03
N ARG A 98 4.56 -9.30 1.82
CA ARG A 98 3.45 -8.38 1.55
C ARG A 98 3.43 -7.34 2.64
N ALA A 99 3.27 -6.08 2.25
CA ALA A 99 3.37 -4.97 3.18
C ALA A 99 2.38 -3.85 2.83
N CYS A 100 2.21 -2.94 3.79
CA CYS A 100 1.66 -1.61 3.58
C CYS A 100 2.84 -0.64 3.49
N GLY A 101 2.81 0.26 2.52
CA GLY A 101 3.81 1.32 2.38
C GLY A 101 3.14 2.69 2.22
N LEU A 102 3.84 3.73 2.63
CA LEU A 102 3.44 5.12 2.47
C LEU A 102 4.49 5.81 1.61
N PHE A 103 4.11 6.40 0.48
CA PHE A 103 5.07 7.01 -0.43
C PHE A 103 4.64 8.44 -0.78
N PRO A 104 5.58 9.38 -1.03
CA PRO A 104 5.24 10.65 -1.66
C PRO A 104 4.42 10.44 -2.93
N LEU A 105 3.41 11.27 -3.14
CA LEU A 105 2.62 11.24 -4.36
C LEU A 105 3.51 11.52 -5.57
N GLY A 106 3.49 10.62 -6.56
CA GLY A 106 4.32 10.71 -7.76
C GLY A 106 5.63 9.91 -7.67
N MET A 107 5.99 9.40 -6.49
CA MET A 107 7.08 8.43 -6.35
C MET A 107 6.60 7.05 -6.80
N ASP A 108 7.47 6.32 -7.51
CA ASP A 108 7.27 4.91 -7.82
C ASP A 108 7.72 4.03 -6.63
N PRO A 109 6.80 3.32 -5.94
CA PRO A 109 7.13 2.50 -4.77
C PRO A 109 8.17 1.41 -5.05
N CYS A 110 8.10 0.76 -6.21
CA CYS A 110 9.01 -0.33 -6.54
C CYS A 110 10.40 0.18 -6.88
N GLY A 111 10.51 1.19 -7.75
CA GLY A 111 11.79 1.84 -8.02
C GLY A 111 12.45 2.41 -6.75
N TYR A 112 11.67 2.91 -5.78
CA TYR A 112 12.23 3.30 -4.48
C TYR A 112 12.82 2.11 -3.72
N LEU A 113 12.09 0.99 -3.61
CA LEU A 113 12.58 -0.19 -2.88
C LEU A 113 13.81 -0.82 -3.54
N GLU A 114 13.81 -0.92 -4.88
CA GLU A 114 14.93 -1.43 -5.68
C GLU A 114 16.22 -0.62 -5.55
N GLN A 115 16.11 0.68 -5.24
CA GLN A 115 17.28 1.53 -4.97
C GLN A 115 17.88 1.31 -3.58
N HIS A 116 17.12 0.74 -2.64
CA HIS A 116 17.51 0.65 -1.24
C HIS A 116 17.74 -0.79 -0.76
N ALA A 117 17.37 -1.79 -1.56
CA ALA A 117 17.70 -3.19 -1.32
C ALA A 117 17.62 -4.03 -2.59
N ASN A 118 18.03 -5.29 -2.46
CA ASN A 118 18.07 -6.25 -3.55
C ASN A 118 16.69 -6.86 -3.84
N ILE A 119 15.79 -6.03 -4.36
CA ILE A 119 14.43 -6.42 -4.73
C ILE A 119 14.40 -7.02 -6.14
N LEU A 120 13.88 -8.24 -6.28
CA LEU A 120 13.80 -8.92 -7.59
C LEU A 120 12.46 -8.76 -8.28
N ASN A 121 11.39 -9.02 -7.54
CA ASN A 121 10.03 -8.92 -8.03
C ASN A 121 9.31 -7.95 -7.12
N CYS A 122 8.86 -6.80 -7.65
CA CYS A 122 8.04 -5.86 -6.89
C CYS A 122 6.75 -5.57 -7.62
N ALA A 123 5.64 -5.52 -6.88
CA ALA A 123 4.36 -5.04 -7.36
C ALA A 123 3.66 -4.24 -6.27
N TYR A 124 2.92 -3.22 -6.69
CA TYR A 124 2.11 -2.41 -5.79
C TYR A 124 0.73 -2.09 -6.37
N CYS A 125 -0.22 -1.78 -5.49
CA CYS A 125 -1.57 -1.41 -5.85
C CYS A 125 -2.18 -0.47 -4.78
N LYS A 126 -3.26 0.23 -5.13
CA LYS A 126 -3.77 1.40 -4.38
C LYS A 126 -5.18 1.24 -3.81
N THR A 127 -5.73 0.03 -3.84
CA THR A 127 -7.09 -0.27 -3.36
C THR A 127 -7.06 -1.27 -2.22
N ASP A 128 -8.15 -1.38 -1.47
CA ASP A 128 -8.24 -2.30 -0.34
C ASP A 128 -7.93 -3.74 -0.76
N LEU A 129 -7.03 -4.37 0.02
CA LEU A 129 -6.67 -5.79 -0.03
C LEU A 129 -6.19 -6.26 -1.41
N CYS A 130 -5.81 -5.33 -2.29
CA CYS A 130 -5.46 -5.61 -3.67
C CYS A 130 -4.20 -6.47 -3.83
N ASN A 131 -3.33 -6.46 -2.82
CA ASN A 131 -2.14 -7.29 -2.76
C ASN A 131 -2.45 -8.70 -2.25
N GLN A 132 -3.65 -9.23 -2.45
CA GLN A 132 -3.95 -10.65 -2.23
C GLN A 132 -3.46 -11.51 -3.39
N LYS A 133 -3.83 -11.10 -4.63
CA LYS A 133 -3.71 -11.95 -5.81
C LYS A 133 -2.25 -12.31 -6.05
N VAL A 134 -2.00 -13.59 -6.31
CA VAL A 134 -0.74 -14.03 -6.89
C VAL A 134 -0.95 -14.11 -8.38
N LYS A 135 -0.43 -13.15 -9.14
CA LYS A 135 -0.13 -13.41 -10.55
C LYS A 135 1.13 -14.28 -10.53
N TYR A 136 0.97 -15.60 -10.58
CA TYR A 136 2.08 -16.47 -10.94
C TYR A 136 2.17 -16.48 -12.47
N TYR A 137 3.37 -16.30 -13.01
CA TYR A 137 3.72 -16.91 -14.28
C TYR A 137 3.90 -18.39 -13.97
N GLU A 138 2.86 -19.17 -14.14
CA GLU A 138 2.97 -20.62 -14.26
C GLU A 138 3.03 -20.85 -15.78
N ASP A 139 4.23 -21.14 -16.29
CA ASP A 139 4.48 -21.56 -17.68
C ASP A 139 3.92 -20.67 -18.80
N ASP A 140 4.28 -19.38 -18.86
CA ASP A 140 4.02 -18.47 -20.00
C ASP A 140 2.54 -18.32 -20.44
N VAL A 141 1.56 -18.71 -19.63
CA VAL A 141 0.13 -18.55 -19.97
C VAL A 141 -0.56 -17.55 -19.04
N TYR A 142 -1.03 -16.44 -19.61
CA TYR A 142 -1.92 -15.49 -18.95
C TYR A 142 -3.27 -16.15 -18.66
N VAL A 143 -3.55 -16.45 -17.39
CA VAL A 143 -4.90 -16.79 -16.94
C VAL A 143 -5.49 -15.60 -16.19
N ASN A 144 -6.39 -14.87 -16.86
CA ASN A 144 -7.26 -13.90 -16.19
C ASN A 144 -8.36 -14.67 -15.46
N ILE A 145 -8.20 -14.85 -14.14
CA ILE A 145 -9.34 -15.20 -13.29
C ILE A 145 -10.13 -13.91 -13.06
N ILE A 146 -11.09 -13.68 -13.96
CA ILE A 146 -12.26 -12.83 -13.71
C ILE A 146 -13.21 -13.73 -12.91
N GLU A 147 -13.44 -13.39 -11.65
CA GLU A 147 -14.58 -13.91 -10.90
C GLU A 147 -15.52 -12.73 -10.66
N ASP A 148 -16.80 -12.99 -10.94
CA ASP A 148 -17.95 -12.08 -10.95
C ASP A 148 -18.20 -11.34 -9.63
#